data_AF-A0A1U9QX95-F1
#
_entry.id   AF-A0A1U9QX95-F1
#
_cell.length_a   1.000
_cell.length_b   1.000
_cell.length_c   1.000
_cell.angle_alpha   90.00
_cell.angle_beta   90.00
_cell.angle_gamma   90.00
#
_symmetry.space_group_name_H-M   'P 1'
#
loop_
_entity.id
_entity.type
_entity.pdbx_description
1 polymer ?
#
loop_
_entity_poly.entity_id
_entity_poly.type
_entity_poly.pdbx_seq_one_letter_code
_entity_poly.pdbx_strand_id
1 'polypeptide(L)'
;MKRILIRSGKSPFYVASQQEFIQKDLIGTNSGNLLFSDAAHKILLTERTEITSNGLSTVPTAERARQINEQYDVFVVPLANAFRPSFKGALDKLSTLIEQLTIPVVVVGVGAQATHDYNTAKLGPIETSVKRFVKAVLDRSASMGVRGELTASYLERLGFKKHIEVIGCPSMFLHGDTFPTPRDPGTIDAHSRIVINMSPGATTVGDLEGLARHALSRFPHLRYYAQNLADAEILFWGDTSAVTGPKTRFPRRLTHPLFEENRVRVPLDPKTWMDELSTYDFVYGTRIHGNIAPLLAGTPSVVLVHDSRTLELCRYFGIPHRMLSATPADIHPQELYDQADFSDMLNGHKERFDRFVGFLDRNGLENTFTHGDGGAAFDLRLGALDLPPSLGVWDGTDDGSLHYRFSRLHERHTVTDRRLEMLTKKNNELQKKLNSMERRLADLENGSPLRIGPAVRRQVRRRLRPNS
;
A
#
# COMPACT_ATOMS: atom_id res chain seq x y z
N MET A 1 -24.91 -14.57 15.31
CA MET A 1 -23.82 -14.37 14.33
C MET A 1 -22.73 -13.54 14.99
N LYS A 2 -21.46 -13.87 14.77
CA LYS A 2 -20.29 -13.11 15.24
C LYS A 2 -20.02 -11.95 14.27
N ARG A 3 -20.05 -10.73 14.77
CA ARG A 3 -19.87 -9.49 14.00
C ARG A 3 -18.41 -9.10 13.95
N ILE A 4 -17.79 -9.15 12.78
CA ILE A 4 -16.37 -8.92 12.55
C ILE A 4 -16.20 -7.56 11.88
N LEU A 5 -15.48 -6.65 12.53
CA LEU A 5 -14.98 -5.44 11.88
C LEU A 5 -13.65 -5.77 11.20
N ILE A 6 -13.48 -5.43 9.93
CA ILE A 6 -12.22 -5.59 9.20
C ILE A 6 -11.65 -4.23 8.82
N ARG A 7 -10.34 -4.05 9.07
CA ARG A 7 -9.58 -2.93 8.50
C ARG A 7 -9.42 -3.10 6.98
N SER A 8 -10.35 -2.53 6.21
CA SER A 8 -10.42 -2.64 4.75
C SER A 8 -11.14 -1.44 4.15
N GLY A 9 -10.86 -1.13 2.87
CA GLY A 9 -11.39 0.08 2.23
C GLY A 9 -12.84 -0.05 1.83
N LYS A 10 -13.23 -1.22 1.32
CA LYS A 10 -14.60 -1.57 0.97
C LYS A 10 -14.92 -3.02 1.34
N SER A 11 -16.19 -3.39 1.28
CA SER A 11 -16.57 -4.81 1.23
C SER A 11 -16.33 -5.32 -0.20
N PRO A 12 -15.91 -6.58 -0.40
CA PRO A 12 -15.85 -7.19 -1.74
C PRO A 12 -17.20 -7.12 -2.46
N PHE A 13 -18.32 -7.13 -1.71
CA PHE A 13 -19.67 -7.06 -2.27
C PHE A 13 -20.17 -5.64 -2.55
N TYR A 14 -19.37 -4.63 -2.24
CA TYR A 14 -19.70 -3.23 -2.54
C TYR A 14 -19.07 -2.83 -3.87
N VAL A 15 -19.92 -2.63 -4.88
CA VAL A 15 -19.54 -2.15 -6.21
C VAL A 15 -19.36 -0.64 -6.15
N ALA A 16 -18.14 -0.20 -5.85
CA ALA A 16 -17.79 1.22 -5.83
C ALA A 16 -17.63 1.76 -7.26
N SER A 17 -18.11 2.98 -7.49
CA SER A 17 -17.85 3.68 -8.75
C SER A 17 -16.39 4.14 -8.83
N GLN A 18 -15.88 4.42 -10.04
CA GLN A 18 -14.52 4.93 -10.23
C GLN A 18 -14.29 6.24 -9.46
N GLN A 19 -15.31 7.10 -9.42
CA GLN A 19 -15.31 8.37 -8.68
C GLN A 19 -15.10 8.14 -7.19
N GLU A 20 -15.91 7.24 -6.62
CA GLU A 20 -15.85 6.93 -5.20
C GLU A 20 -14.51 6.33 -4.82
N PHE A 21 -14.01 5.42 -5.65
CA PHE A 21 -12.76 4.72 -5.43
C PHE A 21 -11.58 5.68 -5.25
N ILE A 22 -11.50 6.67 -6.13
CA ILE A 22 -10.44 7.69 -6.11
C ILE A 22 -10.68 8.67 -4.97
N GLN A 23 -11.91 9.17 -4.80
CA GLN A 23 -12.23 10.18 -3.80
C GLN A 23 -12.04 9.70 -2.36
N LYS A 24 -12.42 8.46 -2.07
CA LYS A 24 -12.38 7.88 -0.72
C LYS A 24 -11.09 7.11 -0.43
N ASP A 25 -10.19 6.99 -1.40
CA ASP A 25 -8.99 6.15 -1.32
C ASP A 25 -9.31 4.74 -0.80
N LEU A 26 -10.20 4.03 -1.51
CA LEU A 26 -10.64 2.69 -1.10
C LEU A 26 -9.50 1.64 -1.15
N ILE A 27 -8.34 2.01 -1.71
CA ILE A 27 -7.14 1.16 -1.78
C ILE A 27 -6.08 1.51 -0.74
N GLY A 28 -6.28 2.52 0.10
CA GLY A 28 -5.26 2.98 1.03
C GLY A 28 -3.93 3.25 0.34
N THR A 29 -3.98 4.00 -0.77
CA THR A 29 -2.89 4.40 -1.68
C THR A 29 -2.30 3.31 -2.58
N ASN A 30 -2.71 2.04 -2.44
CA ASN A 30 -2.18 0.94 -3.24
C ASN A 30 -3.19 -0.20 -3.52
N SER A 31 -3.46 -0.52 -4.78
CA SER A 31 -4.44 -1.57 -5.16
C SER A 31 -4.12 -2.96 -4.62
N GLY A 32 -2.84 -3.26 -4.35
CA GLY A 32 -2.45 -4.50 -3.68
C GLY A 32 -3.03 -4.67 -2.27
N ASN A 33 -3.50 -3.59 -1.64
CA ASN A 33 -4.21 -3.68 -0.37
C ASN A 33 -5.57 -4.40 -0.48
N LEU A 34 -6.22 -4.31 -1.64
CA LEU A 34 -7.50 -4.98 -1.87
C LEU A 34 -7.36 -6.50 -1.83
N LEU A 35 -6.27 -7.07 -2.40
CA LEU A 35 -6.08 -8.53 -2.42
C LEU A 35 -6.09 -9.15 -1.03
N PHE A 36 -5.34 -8.58 -0.09
CA PHE A 36 -5.27 -9.14 1.25
C PHE A 36 -6.46 -8.77 2.12
N SER A 37 -7.14 -7.65 1.85
CA SER A 37 -8.40 -7.35 2.54
C SER A 37 -9.53 -8.25 2.07
N ASP A 38 -9.66 -8.45 0.76
CA ASP A 38 -10.73 -9.27 0.17
C ASP A 38 -10.53 -10.74 0.51
N ALA A 39 -9.27 -11.21 0.53
CA ALA A 39 -8.96 -12.53 1.07
C ALA A 39 -9.38 -12.65 2.54
N ALA A 40 -9.09 -11.66 3.40
CA ALA A 40 -9.54 -11.68 4.80
C ALA A 40 -11.08 -11.68 4.92
N HIS A 41 -11.79 -10.95 4.05
CA HIS A 41 -13.25 -11.01 3.99
C HIS A 41 -13.75 -12.41 3.60
N LYS A 42 -13.22 -13.00 2.51
CA LYS A 42 -13.60 -14.36 2.08
C LYS A 42 -13.33 -15.39 3.17
N ILE A 43 -12.10 -15.39 3.69
CA ILE A 43 -11.62 -16.34 4.69
C ILE A 43 -12.51 -16.34 5.92
N LEU A 44 -12.92 -15.16 6.41
CA LEU A 44 -13.69 -15.04 7.65
C LEU A 44 -15.21 -15.13 7.46
N LEU A 45 -15.69 -15.30 6.22
CA LEU A 45 -17.12 -15.37 5.93
C LEU A 45 -17.62 -16.81 6.05
N THR A 46 -18.54 -17.01 6.99
CA THR A 46 -19.21 -18.27 7.29
C THR A 46 -20.69 -17.99 7.51
N GLU A 47 -21.52 -19.02 7.61
CA GLU A 47 -22.94 -18.86 7.98
C GLU A 47 -23.13 -18.25 9.37
N ARG A 48 -22.09 -18.24 10.21
CA ARG A 48 -22.13 -17.75 11.59
C ARG A 48 -21.47 -16.38 11.75
N THR A 49 -20.90 -15.79 10.71
CA THR A 49 -20.19 -14.51 10.78
C THR A 49 -20.81 -13.45 9.88
N GLU A 50 -20.75 -12.20 10.34
CA GLU A 50 -21.10 -11.01 9.56
C GLU A 50 -19.88 -10.10 9.51
N ILE A 51 -19.54 -9.57 8.34
CA ILE A 51 -18.29 -8.84 8.14
C ILE A 51 -18.56 -7.42 7.64
N THR A 52 -17.96 -6.45 8.32
CA THR A 52 -18.08 -5.03 7.98
C THR A 52 -16.71 -4.40 7.78
N SER A 53 -16.55 -3.63 6.70
CA SER A 53 -15.34 -2.85 6.43
C SER A 53 -15.36 -1.53 7.20
N ASN A 54 -14.22 -1.14 7.78
CA ASN A 54 -14.09 0.15 8.47
C ASN A 54 -13.75 1.35 7.57
N GLY A 55 -13.60 1.13 6.25
CA GLY A 55 -13.23 2.16 5.28
C GLY A 55 -11.78 2.65 5.39
N LEU A 56 -10.87 1.85 5.96
CA LEU A 56 -9.46 2.18 6.28
C LEU A 56 -9.27 3.37 7.24
N SER A 57 -10.35 4.02 7.67
CA SER A 57 -10.31 5.16 8.56
C SER A 57 -10.06 4.73 10.01
N THR A 58 -9.05 5.34 10.63
CA THR A 58 -8.76 5.16 12.05
C THR A 58 -9.09 6.46 12.78
N VAL A 59 -10.22 6.46 13.49
CA VAL A 59 -10.68 7.57 14.33
C VAL A 59 -10.45 7.19 15.80
N PRO A 60 -9.36 7.67 16.44
CA PRO A 60 -8.95 7.23 17.76
C PRO A 60 -9.66 8.02 18.87
N THR A 61 -10.99 8.02 18.89
CA THR A 61 -11.81 8.69 19.91
C THR A 61 -12.52 7.68 20.81
N ALA A 62 -12.77 8.06 22.06
CA ALA A 62 -13.53 7.23 23.01
C ALA A 62 -14.94 6.89 22.47
N GLU A 63 -15.57 7.85 21.79
CA GLU A 63 -16.84 7.65 21.10
C GLU A 63 -16.76 6.52 20.08
N ARG A 64 -15.75 6.55 19.20
CA ARG A 64 -15.58 5.53 18.18
C ARG A 64 -15.25 4.17 18.79
N ALA A 65 -14.43 4.14 19.83
CA ALA A 65 -14.09 2.91 20.54
C ALA A 65 -15.35 2.27 21.16
N ARG A 66 -16.20 3.08 21.83
CA ARG A 66 -17.47 2.60 22.39
C ARG A 66 -18.39 2.02 21.31
N GLN A 67 -18.57 2.72 20.20
CA GLN A 67 -19.34 2.22 19.06
C GLN A 67 -18.82 0.88 18.54
N ILE A 68 -17.49 0.73 18.43
CA ILE A 68 -16.88 -0.53 17.98
C ILE A 68 -17.16 -1.65 18.99
N ASN A 69 -16.98 -1.38 20.29
CA ASN A 69 -17.20 -2.37 21.35
C ASN A 69 -18.66 -2.84 21.45
N GLU A 70 -19.63 -1.97 21.15
CA GLU A 70 -21.06 -2.31 21.17
C GLU A 70 -21.50 -3.08 19.91
N GLN A 71 -20.92 -2.74 18.75
CA GLN A 71 -21.38 -3.23 17.44
C GLN A 71 -20.65 -4.47 16.93
N TYR A 72 -19.45 -4.75 17.43
CA TYR A 72 -18.62 -5.84 16.91
C TYR A 72 -18.10 -6.72 18.02
N ASP A 73 -17.83 -7.97 17.69
CA ASP A 73 -17.33 -8.97 18.63
C ASP A 73 -15.82 -9.20 18.46
N VAL A 74 -15.23 -8.76 17.34
CA VAL A 74 -13.78 -8.78 17.08
C VAL A 74 -13.42 -7.73 16.02
N PHE A 75 -12.23 -7.12 16.17
CA PHE A 75 -11.63 -6.27 15.14
C PHE A 75 -10.43 -6.95 14.49
N VAL A 76 -10.56 -7.33 13.23
CA VAL A 76 -9.48 -7.94 12.45
C VAL A 76 -8.77 -6.88 11.63
N VAL A 77 -7.45 -6.88 11.69
CA VAL A 77 -6.59 -5.84 11.12
C VAL A 77 -5.59 -6.45 10.14
N PRO A 78 -5.98 -6.67 8.87
CA PRO A 78 -5.02 -6.99 7.83
C PRO A 78 -4.09 -5.81 7.60
N LEU A 79 -2.78 -6.07 7.63
CA LEU A 79 -1.76 -5.06 7.39
C LEU A 79 -0.83 -5.49 6.25
N ALA A 80 -0.04 -4.53 5.80
CA ALA A 80 1.08 -4.77 4.90
C ALA A 80 2.36 -4.38 5.61
N ASN A 81 3.05 -3.38 5.09
CA ASN A 81 4.31 -2.86 5.59
C ASN A 81 4.14 -1.76 6.63
N ALA A 82 3.38 -2.04 7.69
CA ALA A 82 3.01 -1.02 8.67
C ALA A 82 4.22 -0.51 9.49
N PHE A 83 5.28 -1.31 9.66
CA PHE A 83 6.49 -0.85 10.32
C PHE A 83 7.42 -0.17 9.31
N ARG A 84 7.12 1.12 9.06
CA ARG A 84 7.93 2.03 8.25
C ARG A 84 7.76 3.47 8.74
N PRO A 85 8.78 4.34 8.62
CA PRO A 85 8.70 5.72 9.12
C PRO A 85 7.48 6.51 8.63
N SER A 86 7.14 6.41 7.35
CA SER A 86 6.00 7.13 6.76
C SER A 86 4.63 6.69 7.29
N PHE A 87 4.53 5.54 7.96
CA PHE A 87 3.29 5.04 8.54
C PHE A 87 3.17 5.27 10.05
N LYS A 88 4.17 5.87 10.69
CA LYS A 88 4.21 6.09 12.15
C LYS A 88 2.92 6.73 12.67
N GLY A 89 2.45 7.81 12.03
CA GLY A 89 1.24 8.51 12.47
C GLY A 89 -0.03 7.66 12.38
N ALA A 90 -0.16 6.80 11.36
CA ALA A 90 -1.28 5.88 11.24
C ALA A 90 -1.17 4.74 12.26
N LEU A 91 0.04 4.25 12.51
CA LEU A 91 0.33 3.25 13.54
C LEU A 91 -0.05 3.77 14.93
N ASP A 92 0.37 4.99 15.28
CA ASP A 92 0.07 5.61 16.58
C ASP A 92 -1.44 5.81 16.78
N LYS A 93 -2.17 6.25 15.73
CA LYS A 93 -3.64 6.34 15.79
C LYS A 93 -4.28 4.98 16.00
N LEU A 94 -3.77 3.95 15.34
CA LEU A 94 -4.29 2.58 15.47
C LEU A 94 -4.04 2.04 16.87
N SER A 95 -2.84 2.23 17.44
CA SER A 95 -2.55 1.87 18.83
C SER A 95 -3.48 2.58 19.81
N THR A 96 -3.68 3.89 19.66
CA THR A 96 -4.60 4.66 20.53
C THR A 96 -6.03 4.13 20.46
N LEU A 97 -6.51 3.70 19.28
CA LEU A 97 -7.83 3.10 19.17
C LEU A 97 -7.87 1.73 19.88
N ILE A 98 -6.92 0.85 19.59
CA ILE A 98 -6.86 -0.53 20.12
C ILE A 98 -6.81 -0.54 21.66
N GLU A 99 -6.05 0.37 22.26
CA GLU A 99 -5.96 0.51 23.72
C GLU A 99 -7.32 0.76 24.38
N GLN A 100 -8.26 1.40 23.66
CA GLN A 100 -9.62 1.72 24.13
C GLN A 100 -10.67 0.65 23.80
N LEU A 101 -10.34 -0.35 22.97
CA LEU A 101 -11.27 -1.43 22.63
C LEU A 101 -11.34 -2.46 23.77
N THR A 102 -12.51 -3.03 24.03
CA THR A 102 -12.68 -4.14 25.00
C THR A 102 -12.82 -5.49 24.31
N ILE A 103 -13.00 -5.48 22.99
CA ILE A 103 -13.11 -6.67 22.16
C ILE A 103 -11.73 -7.16 21.68
N PRO A 104 -11.59 -8.43 21.26
CA PRO A 104 -10.37 -8.93 20.66
C PRO A 104 -9.94 -8.13 19.43
N VAL A 105 -8.63 -7.98 19.24
CA VAL A 105 -8.03 -7.33 18.07
C VAL A 105 -6.97 -8.22 17.45
N VAL A 106 -7.22 -8.74 16.26
CA VAL A 106 -6.35 -9.73 15.61
C VAL A 106 -5.67 -9.12 14.39
N VAL A 107 -4.35 -8.99 14.43
CA VAL A 107 -3.55 -8.51 13.28
C VAL A 107 -3.16 -9.67 12.40
N VAL A 108 -3.61 -9.64 11.14
CA VAL A 108 -3.43 -10.71 10.16
C VAL A 108 -2.35 -10.29 9.16
N GLY A 109 -1.09 -10.53 9.55
CA GLY A 109 0.08 -10.29 8.73
C GLY A 109 0.50 -8.81 8.73
N VAL A 110 1.57 -8.51 9.46
CA VAL A 110 2.27 -7.22 9.40
C VAL A 110 3.74 -7.42 9.02
N GLY A 111 4.32 -6.46 8.30
CA GLY A 111 5.69 -6.52 7.80
C GLY A 111 6.52 -5.29 8.14
N ALA A 112 7.82 -5.50 8.35
CA ALA A 112 8.82 -4.46 8.54
C ALA A 112 9.49 -4.07 7.21
N GLN A 113 9.56 -2.77 6.95
CA GLN A 113 10.25 -2.26 5.76
C GLN A 113 11.70 -1.92 6.09
N ALA A 114 12.63 -2.81 5.72
CA ALA A 114 14.08 -2.63 5.79
C ALA A 114 14.68 -2.45 4.38
N THR A 115 16.00 -2.30 4.28
CA THR A 115 16.74 -2.45 3.00
C THR A 115 16.84 -3.93 2.63
N HIS A 116 17.26 -4.28 1.40
CA HIS A 116 17.25 -5.67 0.93
C HIS A 116 18.17 -6.63 1.73
N ASP A 117 19.22 -6.10 2.36
CA ASP A 117 20.14 -6.79 3.30
C ASP A 117 19.56 -6.90 4.73
N TYR A 118 18.30 -6.50 4.90
CA TYR A 118 17.57 -6.46 6.15
C TYR A 118 18.16 -5.56 7.24
N ASN A 119 18.80 -4.45 6.86
CA ASN A 119 19.21 -3.43 7.83
C ASN A 119 17.99 -2.67 8.39
N THR A 120 17.69 -2.90 9.68
CA THR A 120 16.57 -2.28 10.39
C THR A 120 16.89 -0.93 11.02
N ALA A 121 18.09 -0.35 10.81
CA ALA A 121 18.47 0.93 11.42
C ALA A 121 17.48 2.06 11.14
N LYS A 122 16.88 2.09 9.93
CA LYS A 122 15.87 3.09 9.55
C LYS A 122 14.55 2.98 10.31
N LEU A 123 14.34 1.89 11.05
CA LEU A 123 13.18 1.67 11.91
C LEU A 123 13.40 2.22 13.33
N GLY A 124 14.63 2.55 13.72
CA GLY A 124 14.98 3.12 15.03
C GLY A 124 14.04 4.26 15.48
N PRO A 125 13.78 5.28 14.63
CA PRO A 125 12.89 6.40 15.00
C PRO A 125 11.43 6.02 15.29
N ILE A 126 10.99 4.81 14.92
CA ILE A 126 9.62 4.35 15.15
C ILE A 126 9.53 3.19 16.14
N GLU A 127 10.62 2.68 16.70
CA GLU A 127 10.60 1.51 17.58
C GLU A 127 9.67 1.67 18.76
N THR A 128 9.60 2.85 19.38
CA THR A 128 8.66 3.14 20.47
C THR A 128 7.20 2.98 20.01
N SER A 129 6.86 3.48 18.83
CA SER A 129 5.52 3.31 18.24
C SER A 129 5.23 1.84 17.90
N VAL A 130 6.22 1.10 17.38
CA VAL A 130 6.10 -0.33 17.10
C VAL A 130 5.87 -1.11 18.39
N LYS A 131 6.70 -0.92 19.42
CA LYS A 131 6.54 -1.60 20.73
C LYS A 131 5.17 -1.34 21.35
N ARG A 132 4.71 -0.08 21.32
CA ARG A 132 3.37 0.29 21.79
C ARG A 132 2.27 -0.43 21.01
N PHE A 133 2.35 -0.43 19.68
CA PHE A 133 1.39 -1.11 18.83
C PHE A 133 1.32 -2.62 19.10
N VAL A 134 2.47 -3.29 19.13
CA VAL A 134 2.53 -4.74 19.38
C VAL A 134 1.98 -5.09 20.76
N LYS A 135 2.32 -4.31 21.79
CA LYS A 135 1.74 -4.50 23.13
C LYS A 135 0.21 -4.34 23.11
N ALA A 136 -0.30 -3.25 22.52
CA ALA A 136 -1.74 -3.01 22.44
C ALA A 136 -2.50 -4.14 21.73
N VAL A 137 -1.91 -4.73 20.69
CA VAL A 137 -2.49 -5.90 19.98
C VAL A 137 -2.45 -7.15 20.85
N LEU A 138 -1.31 -7.46 21.47
CA LEU A 138 -1.15 -8.66 22.31
C LEU A 138 -1.96 -8.60 23.61
N ASP A 139 -2.27 -7.41 24.12
CA ASP A 139 -3.22 -7.24 25.23
C ASP A 139 -4.68 -7.61 24.83
N ARG A 140 -4.94 -7.81 23.52
CA ARG A 140 -6.27 -8.10 22.93
C ARG A 140 -6.29 -9.36 22.06
N SER A 141 -5.20 -10.12 21.96
CA SER A 141 -5.08 -11.30 21.10
C SER A 141 -4.18 -12.36 21.72
N ALA A 142 -4.37 -13.63 21.34
CA ALA A 142 -3.50 -14.71 21.79
C ALA A 142 -2.12 -14.64 21.11
N SER A 143 -2.09 -14.13 19.87
CA SER A 143 -0.88 -13.94 19.08
C SER A 143 -1.08 -12.87 17.99
N MET A 144 0.03 -12.43 17.41
CA MET A 144 0.06 -11.50 16.28
C MET A 144 0.73 -12.14 15.07
N GLY A 145 0.05 -12.09 13.92
CA GLY A 145 0.56 -12.60 12.66
C GLY A 145 1.52 -11.63 11.97
N VAL A 146 2.67 -12.12 11.52
CA VAL A 146 3.65 -11.38 10.70
C VAL A 146 3.83 -12.01 9.32
N ARG A 147 4.32 -11.21 8.36
CA ARG A 147 4.45 -11.61 6.96
C ARG A 147 5.64 -12.52 6.64
N GLY A 148 6.61 -12.64 7.55
CA GLY A 148 7.78 -13.49 7.38
C GLY A 148 8.75 -13.44 8.56
N GLU A 149 9.82 -14.22 8.44
CA GLU A 149 10.85 -14.43 9.47
C GLU A 149 11.65 -13.16 9.74
N LEU A 150 11.83 -12.32 8.73
CA LEU A 150 12.55 -11.07 8.87
C LEU A 150 11.84 -10.19 9.91
N THR A 151 10.54 -9.94 9.72
CA THR A 151 9.70 -9.15 10.62
C THR A 151 9.62 -9.79 12.00
N ALA A 152 9.50 -11.13 12.08
CA ALA A 152 9.54 -11.85 13.36
C ALA A 152 10.85 -11.58 14.12
N SER A 153 12.00 -11.69 13.43
CA SER A 153 13.33 -11.43 14.01
C SER A 153 13.48 -9.98 14.48
N TYR A 154 12.91 -9.02 13.76
CA TYR A 154 12.89 -7.62 14.19
C TYR A 154 12.09 -7.45 15.48
N LEU A 155 10.90 -8.05 15.58
CA LEU A 155 10.08 -7.99 16.79
C LEU A 155 10.71 -8.74 17.98
N GLU A 156 11.42 -9.84 17.73
CA GLU A 156 12.19 -10.56 18.73
C GLU A 156 13.26 -9.66 19.36
N ARG A 157 14.01 -8.89 18.55
CA ARG A 157 14.98 -7.91 19.05
C ARG A 157 14.34 -6.80 19.88
N LEU A 158 13.07 -6.49 19.64
CA LEU A 158 12.31 -5.52 20.45
C LEU A 158 11.69 -6.13 21.72
N GLY A 159 11.86 -7.44 21.94
CA GLY A 159 11.38 -8.16 23.13
C GLY A 159 10.10 -8.98 22.92
N PHE A 160 9.61 -9.13 21.68
CA PHE A 160 8.39 -9.88 21.37
C PHE A 160 8.69 -11.16 20.59
N LYS A 161 8.79 -12.30 21.30
CA LYS A 161 9.01 -13.62 20.68
C LYS A 161 7.81 -14.56 20.83
N LYS A 162 7.34 -14.73 22.08
CA LYS A 162 6.42 -15.82 22.47
C LYS A 162 5.03 -15.79 21.82
N HIS A 163 4.64 -14.66 21.23
CA HIS A 163 3.29 -14.42 20.68
C HIS A 163 3.32 -13.92 19.23
N ILE A 164 4.45 -14.07 18.54
CA ILE A 164 4.58 -13.69 17.14
C ILE A 164 4.54 -14.96 16.29
N GLU A 165 3.59 -15.02 15.35
CA GLU A 165 3.46 -16.15 14.44
C GLU A 165 3.72 -15.69 13.01
N VAL A 166 4.62 -16.39 12.31
CA VAL A 166 4.87 -16.13 10.89
C VAL A 166 3.75 -16.78 10.08
N ILE A 167 2.90 -15.99 9.45
CA ILE A 167 1.72 -16.49 8.72
C ILE A 167 1.70 -16.06 7.26
N GLY A 168 2.55 -15.10 6.87
CA GLY A 168 2.56 -14.56 5.52
C GLY A 168 1.46 -13.54 5.26
N CYS A 169 1.03 -13.45 4.01
CA CYS A 169 -0.03 -12.56 3.54
C CYS A 169 -1.30 -13.38 3.26
N PRO A 170 -2.47 -13.01 3.80
CA PRO A 170 -3.69 -13.81 3.65
C PRO A 170 -4.16 -13.92 2.18
N SER A 171 -3.70 -13.03 1.29
CA SER A 171 -4.01 -13.13 -0.14
C SER A 171 -3.58 -14.45 -0.77
N MET A 172 -2.52 -15.09 -0.25
CA MET A 172 -2.06 -16.38 -0.78
C MET A 172 -3.03 -17.52 -0.50
N PHE A 173 -3.95 -17.36 0.46
CA PHE A 173 -4.89 -18.40 0.89
C PHE A 173 -6.31 -18.17 0.36
N LEU A 174 -6.46 -17.37 -0.70
CA LEU A 174 -7.77 -17.06 -1.30
C LEU A 174 -8.50 -18.32 -1.79
N HIS A 175 -7.76 -19.34 -2.20
CA HIS A 175 -8.25 -20.64 -2.71
C HIS A 175 -8.08 -21.78 -1.71
N GLY A 176 -7.89 -21.47 -0.42
CA GLY A 176 -7.76 -22.47 0.63
C GLY A 176 -6.40 -23.14 0.66
N ASP A 177 -6.39 -24.46 0.90
CA ASP A 177 -5.19 -25.30 0.99
C ASP A 177 -4.61 -25.71 -0.36
N THR A 178 -5.25 -25.28 -1.46
CA THR A 178 -4.75 -25.42 -2.82
C THR A 178 -4.34 -24.08 -3.41
N PHE A 179 -3.41 -24.13 -4.36
CA PHE A 179 -2.95 -22.95 -5.09
C PHE A 179 -2.96 -23.26 -6.60
N PRO A 180 -3.46 -22.35 -7.46
CA PRO A 180 -3.47 -22.57 -8.90
C PRO A 180 -2.06 -22.84 -9.44
N THR A 181 -1.89 -23.92 -10.19
CA THR A 181 -0.64 -24.20 -10.88
C THR A 181 -0.45 -23.18 -12.00
N PRO A 182 0.64 -22.39 -12.00
CA PRO A 182 0.92 -21.48 -13.08
C PRO A 182 1.02 -22.21 -14.42
N ARG A 183 0.31 -21.69 -15.43
CA ARG A 183 0.31 -22.26 -16.79
C ARG A 183 1.66 -22.05 -17.47
N ASP A 184 2.03 -22.99 -18.34
CA ASP A 184 3.18 -22.83 -19.22
C ASP A 184 2.87 -21.77 -20.29
N PRO A 185 3.62 -20.66 -20.39
CA PRO A 185 3.42 -19.65 -21.43
C PRO A 185 3.95 -20.12 -22.79
N GLY A 186 4.67 -21.25 -22.87
CA GLY A 186 5.39 -21.66 -24.06
C GLY A 186 6.54 -20.70 -24.37
N THR A 187 6.78 -20.46 -25.66
CA THR A 187 7.76 -19.46 -26.10
C THR A 187 7.18 -18.05 -25.95
N ILE A 188 7.89 -17.21 -25.20
CA ILE A 188 7.57 -15.79 -25.08
C ILE A 188 8.18 -15.04 -26.28
N ASP A 189 7.33 -14.49 -27.14
CA ASP A 189 7.70 -13.75 -28.34
C ASP A 189 6.84 -12.50 -28.54
N ALA A 190 6.91 -11.85 -29.71
CA ALA A 190 6.16 -10.63 -29.99
C ALA A 190 4.63 -10.81 -29.97
N HIS A 191 4.10 -12.03 -30.08
CA HIS A 191 2.67 -12.32 -29.98
C HIS A 191 2.21 -12.51 -28.54
N SER A 192 3.13 -12.76 -27.60
CA SER A 192 2.81 -12.97 -26.19
C SER A 192 2.21 -11.72 -25.54
N ARG A 193 1.21 -11.94 -24.70
CA ARG A 193 0.58 -10.92 -23.87
C ARG A 193 1.32 -10.82 -22.54
N ILE A 194 2.15 -9.79 -22.43
CA ILE A 194 3.02 -9.56 -21.28
C ILE A 194 2.45 -8.44 -20.40
N VAL A 195 2.57 -8.60 -19.08
CA VAL A 195 2.31 -7.52 -18.12
C VAL A 195 3.58 -7.17 -17.36
N ILE A 196 3.85 -5.87 -17.24
CA ILE A 196 4.78 -5.35 -16.26
C ILE A 196 4.06 -4.63 -15.11
N ASN A 197 4.68 -4.64 -13.93
CA ASN A 197 4.28 -3.84 -12.79
C ASN A 197 5.50 -3.22 -12.10
N MET A 198 5.39 -1.97 -11.62
CA MET A 198 6.54 -1.22 -11.14
C MET A 198 6.24 -0.38 -9.90
N SER A 199 7.22 -0.34 -9.00
CA SER A 199 7.24 0.50 -7.81
C SER A 199 8.09 1.74 -8.11
N PRO A 200 7.54 2.96 -8.04
CA PRO A 200 8.33 4.18 -8.25
C PRO A 200 9.55 4.28 -7.33
N GLY A 201 9.47 3.72 -6.11
CA GLY A 201 10.59 3.69 -5.16
C GLY A 201 11.70 2.69 -5.50
N ALA A 202 11.55 1.87 -6.54
CA ALA A 202 12.54 0.88 -6.96
C ALA A 202 13.47 1.40 -8.07
N THR A 203 13.24 2.61 -8.60
CA THR A 203 14.10 3.25 -9.62
C THR A 203 15.51 3.55 -9.10
N THR A 204 15.70 3.63 -7.78
CA THR A 204 17.02 3.80 -7.16
C THR A 204 17.80 2.49 -7.04
N VAL A 205 17.19 1.34 -7.35
CA VAL A 205 17.77 0.00 -7.17
C VAL A 205 18.12 -0.64 -8.51
N GLY A 206 17.36 -0.36 -9.58
CA GLY A 206 17.66 -0.83 -10.94
C GLY A 206 16.95 -0.01 -12.00
N ASP A 207 17.32 -0.25 -13.26
CA ASP A 207 16.86 0.52 -14.42
C ASP A 207 15.45 0.11 -14.88
N LEU A 208 14.44 0.58 -14.14
CA LEU A 208 13.02 0.37 -14.48
C LEU A 208 12.58 1.11 -15.73
N GLU A 209 13.23 2.22 -16.07
CA GLU A 209 12.94 3.00 -17.27
C GLU A 209 13.35 2.21 -18.52
N GLY A 210 14.56 1.66 -18.50
CA GLY A 210 15.05 0.74 -19.52
C GLY A 210 14.19 -0.51 -19.62
N LEU A 211 13.83 -1.13 -18.49
CA LEU A 211 12.94 -2.30 -18.46
C LEU A 211 11.60 -2.05 -19.13
N ALA A 212 10.95 -0.93 -18.81
CA ALA A 212 9.69 -0.54 -19.45
C ALA A 212 9.86 -0.29 -20.95
N ARG A 213 10.93 0.42 -21.34
CA ARG A 213 11.23 0.74 -22.74
C ARG A 213 11.51 -0.52 -23.57
N HIS A 214 12.33 -1.45 -23.07
CA HIS A 214 12.64 -2.69 -23.77
C HIS A 214 11.42 -3.60 -23.88
N ALA A 215 10.63 -3.73 -22.81
CA ALA A 215 9.37 -4.47 -22.86
C ALA A 215 8.42 -3.87 -23.91
N LEU A 216 8.26 -2.54 -23.91
CA LEU A 216 7.38 -1.85 -24.86
C LEU A 216 7.83 -2.06 -26.32
N SER A 217 9.14 -2.04 -26.58
CA SER A 217 9.67 -2.26 -27.94
C SER A 217 9.49 -3.70 -28.45
N ARG A 218 9.41 -4.69 -27.56
CA ARG A 218 9.36 -6.11 -27.91
C ARG A 218 7.95 -6.65 -28.02
N PHE A 219 7.03 -6.15 -27.19
CA PHE A 219 5.70 -6.73 -27.02
C PHE A 219 4.60 -5.71 -27.40
N PRO A 220 4.06 -5.80 -28.63
CA PRO A 220 2.91 -5.01 -29.08
C PRO A 220 1.69 -5.07 -28.14
N HIS A 221 1.48 -6.20 -27.46
CA HIS A 221 0.36 -6.40 -26.53
C HIS A 221 0.71 -6.13 -25.05
N LEU A 222 1.86 -5.48 -24.77
CA LEU A 222 2.26 -5.16 -23.40
C LEU A 222 1.21 -4.30 -22.67
N ARG A 223 0.89 -4.67 -21.43
CA ARG A 223 0.23 -3.79 -20.46
C ARG A 223 1.11 -3.45 -19.28
N TYR A 224 0.91 -2.24 -18.73
CA TYR A 224 1.48 -1.82 -17.47
C TYR A 224 0.38 -1.71 -16.41
N TYR A 225 0.39 -2.62 -15.42
CA TYR A 225 -0.51 -2.54 -14.27
C TYR A 225 0.13 -1.68 -13.18
N ALA A 226 -0.24 -0.40 -13.19
CA ALA A 226 0.04 0.54 -12.13
C ALA A 226 -0.84 0.24 -10.91
N GLN A 227 -0.43 0.71 -9.74
CA GLN A 227 -1.07 0.30 -8.48
C GLN A 227 -1.23 1.41 -7.47
N ASN A 228 -0.73 2.63 -7.71
CA ASN A 228 -0.91 3.72 -6.75
C ASN A 228 -2.16 4.54 -7.05
N LEU A 229 -2.74 5.11 -6.00
CA LEU A 229 -3.84 6.08 -6.14
C LEU A 229 -3.45 7.24 -7.07
N ALA A 230 -2.20 7.72 -6.98
CA ALA A 230 -1.70 8.78 -7.87
C ALA A 230 -1.72 8.37 -9.36
N ASP A 231 -1.53 7.07 -9.67
CA ASP A 231 -1.64 6.59 -11.05
C ASP A 231 -3.11 6.58 -11.48
N ALA A 232 -4.02 6.14 -10.60
CA ALA A 232 -5.46 6.19 -10.86
C ALA A 232 -5.97 7.63 -11.04
N GLU A 233 -5.44 8.57 -10.27
CA GLU A 233 -5.74 10.00 -10.42
C GLU A 233 -5.31 10.52 -11.80
N ILE A 234 -4.12 10.15 -12.29
CA ILE A 234 -3.68 10.54 -13.65
C ILE A 234 -4.61 9.94 -14.70
N LEU A 235 -4.96 8.66 -14.58
CA LEU A 235 -5.82 7.97 -15.53
C LEU A 235 -7.25 8.56 -15.56
N PHE A 236 -7.79 8.91 -14.41
CA PHE A 236 -9.16 9.41 -14.29
C PHE A 236 -9.30 10.91 -14.54
N TRP A 237 -8.42 11.73 -13.98
CA TRP A 237 -8.50 13.20 -14.07
C TRP A 237 -7.74 13.77 -15.28
N GLY A 238 -6.77 13.01 -15.80
CA GLY A 238 -5.76 13.54 -16.72
C GLY A 238 -4.74 14.45 -16.04
N ASP A 239 -3.78 14.93 -16.83
CA ASP A 239 -2.86 16.00 -16.46
C ASP A 239 -2.48 16.85 -17.69
N THR A 240 -1.80 17.98 -17.48
CA THR A 240 -1.34 18.86 -18.58
C THR A 240 0.10 18.56 -19.03
N SER A 241 0.65 17.41 -18.65
CA SER A 241 2.05 17.07 -18.97
C SER A 241 2.29 17.01 -20.48
N ALA A 242 1.28 16.56 -21.25
CA ALA A 242 1.31 16.51 -22.71
C ALA A 242 1.52 17.88 -23.37
N VAL A 243 0.97 18.94 -22.77
CA VAL A 243 1.05 20.32 -23.29
C VAL A 243 2.33 21.02 -22.83
N THR A 244 2.80 20.70 -21.62
CA THR A 244 3.95 21.39 -21.02
C THR A 244 5.31 20.87 -21.50
N GLY A 245 5.35 19.70 -22.15
CA GLY A 245 6.51 19.19 -22.88
C GLY A 245 7.59 18.38 -22.13
N PRO A 246 7.67 18.25 -20.78
CA PRO A 246 8.70 17.41 -20.18
C PRO A 246 8.32 15.92 -20.29
N LYS A 247 8.92 15.23 -21.27
CA LYS A 247 8.87 13.77 -21.35
C LYS A 247 9.51 13.17 -20.10
N THR A 248 8.79 12.28 -19.43
CA THR A 248 9.36 11.48 -18.34
C THR A 248 9.83 10.13 -18.90
N ARG A 249 10.92 9.62 -18.34
CA ARG A 249 11.44 8.30 -18.70
C ARG A 249 10.78 7.16 -17.92
N PHE A 250 10.11 7.47 -16.81
CA PHE A 250 9.35 6.52 -16.00
C PHE A 250 7.85 6.77 -16.17
N PRO A 251 6.98 5.74 -16.32
CA PRO A 251 5.56 5.91 -16.64
C PRO A 251 4.76 6.50 -15.47
N ARG A 252 4.77 7.83 -15.35
CA ARG A 252 4.03 8.61 -14.34
C ARG A 252 3.43 9.92 -14.86
N ARG A 253 3.35 10.07 -16.18
CA ARG A 253 2.78 11.24 -16.87
C ARG A 253 2.18 10.79 -18.19
N LEU A 254 1.19 11.54 -18.67
CA LEU A 254 0.54 11.25 -19.94
C LEU A 254 1.49 11.31 -21.16
N THR A 255 2.63 12.00 -21.08
CA THR A 255 3.67 12.05 -22.13
C THR A 255 4.50 10.78 -22.29
N HIS A 256 4.33 9.79 -21.42
CA HIS A 256 5.07 8.54 -21.53
C HIS A 256 4.37 7.61 -22.53
N PRO A 257 5.09 6.91 -23.43
CA PRO A 257 4.47 6.06 -24.46
C PRO A 257 3.42 5.05 -23.94
N LEU A 258 3.66 4.43 -22.79
CA LEU A 258 2.66 3.55 -22.14
C LEU A 258 1.32 4.24 -21.86
N PHE A 259 1.28 5.55 -21.57
CA PHE A 259 0.04 6.31 -21.39
C PHE A 259 -0.53 6.76 -22.74
N GLU A 260 0.31 7.28 -23.64
CA GLU A 260 -0.11 7.72 -24.99
C GLU A 260 -0.79 6.59 -25.77
N GLU A 261 -0.27 5.36 -25.66
CA GLU A 261 -0.82 4.15 -26.30
C GLU A 261 -1.91 3.46 -25.45
N ASN A 262 -2.40 4.11 -24.40
CA ASN A 262 -3.41 3.60 -23.47
C ASN A 262 -3.08 2.19 -22.93
N ARG A 263 -1.81 1.92 -22.62
CA ARG A 263 -1.30 0.63 -22.10
C ARG A 263 -1.32 0.52 -20.58
N VAL A 264 -1.62 1.60 -19.86
CA VAL A 264 -1.65 1.63 -18.39
C VAL A 264 -3.03 1.24 -17.85
N ARG A 265 -3.05 0.40 -16.82
CA ARG A 265 -4.26 0.03 -16.06
C ARG A 265 -4.01 0.22 -14.56
N VAL A 266 -5.05 0.61 -13.81
CA VAL A 266 -5.06 0.53 -12.34
C VAL A 266 -6.23 -0.34 -11.87
N PRO A 267 -5.96 -1.46 -11.17
CA PRO A 267 -7.00 -2.31 -10.63
C PRO A 267 -7.87 -1.61 -9.60
N LEU A 268 -9.19 -1.75 -9.78
CA LEU A 268 -10.20 -1.27 -8.85
C LEU A 268 -10.84 -2.39 -8.01
N ASP A 269 -10.75 -3.63 -8.48
CA ASP A 269 -11.28 -4.80 -7.78
C ASP A 269 -10.37 -6.02 -7.96
N PRO A 270 -10.09 -6.80 -6.90
CA PRO A 270 -9.27 -8.00 -7.01
C PRO A 270 -9.81 -9.05 -7.98
N LYS A 271 -11.12 -9.29 -8.03
CA LYS A 271 -11.70 -10.30 -8.93
C LYS A 271 -11.49 -9.88 -10.38
N THR A 272 -11.90 -8.67 -10.75
CA THR A 272 -11.66 -8.12 -12.09
C THR A 272 -10.17 -8.17 -12.44
N TRP A 273 -9.30 -7.82 -11.50
CA TRP A 273 -7.85 -7.83 -11.73
C TRP A 273 -7.32 -9.23 -12.05
N MET A 274 -7.73 -10.24 -11.29
CA MET A 274 -7.35 -11.63 -11.54
C MET A 274 -7.94 -12.15 -12.85
N ASP A 275 -9.21 -11.84 -13.14
CA ASP A 275 -9.87 -12.22 -14.38
C ASP A 275 -9.14 -11.64 -15.61
N GLU A 276 -8.79 -10.35 -15.57
CA GLU A 276 -8.01 -9.71 -16.64
C GLU A 276 -6.63 -10.37 -16.78
N LEU A 277 -5.91 -10.58 -15.67
CA LEU A 277 -4.56 -11.15 -15.66
C LEU A 277 -4.51 -12.64 -16.06
N SER A 278 -5.60 -13.39 -15.87
CA SER A 278 -5.72 -14.80 -16.32
C SER A 278 -5.55 -14.92 -17.84
N THR A 279 -5.84 -13.85 -18.57
CA THR A 279 -5.68 -13.80 -20.01
C THR A 279 -4.24 -13.52 -20.46
N TYR A 280 -3.31 -13.14 -19.58
CA TYR A 280 -1.93 -12.83 -20.00
C TYR A 280 -1.03 -14.06 -19.91
N ASP A 281 0.02 -14.11 -20.71
CA ASP A 281 0.93 -15.25 -20.79
C ASP A 281 1.97 -15.20 -19.69
N PHE A 282 2.50 -14.02 -19.36
CA PHE A 282 3.49 -13.87 -18.31
C PHE A 282 3.46 -12.48 -17.67
N VAL A 283 3.68 -12.42 -16.36
CA VAL A 283 3.76 -11.16 -15.60
C VAL A 283 5.09 -11.06 -14.87
N TYR A 284 5.71 -9.89 -14.87
CA TYR A 284 6.87 -9.67 -14.02
C TYR A 284 6.95 -8.23 -13.54
N GLY A 285 7.60 -8.03 -12.41
CA GLY A 285 7.75 -6.68 -11.90
C GLY A 285 8.05 -6.57 -10.42
N THR A 286 8.12 -5.33 -9.93
CA THR A 286 8.63 -5.04 -8.58
C THR A 286 7.54 -4.94 -7.51
N ARG A 287 6.26 -5.07 -7.86
CA ARG A 287 5.15 -5.06 -6.91
C ARG A 287 4.82 -6.49 -6.49
N ILE A 288 4.94 -6.81 -5.20
CA ILE A 288 4.60 -8.15 -4.72
C ILE A 288 3.18 -8.56 -5.09
N HIS A 289 2.18 -7.70 -4.82
CA HIS A 289 0.78 -7.97 -5.15
C HIS A 289 0.49 -7.92 -6.66
N GLY A 290 1.33 -7.22 -7.44
CA GLY A 290 1.26 -7.27 -8.91
C GLY A 290 1.68 -8.60 -9.51
N ASN A 291 2.38 -9.43 -8.73
CA ASN A 291 2.79 -10.77 -9.10
C ASN A 291 2.00 -11.84 -8.33
N ILE A 292 1.45 -11.53 -7.14
CA ILE A 292 0.51 -12.46 -6.46
C ILE A 292 -0.82 -12.56 -7.21
N ALA A 293 -1.39 -11.44 -7.69
CA ALA A 293 -2.65 -11.48 -8.46
C ALA A 293 -2.61 -12.43 -9.66
N PRO A 294 -1.61 -12.39 -10.57
CA PRO A 294 -1.55 -13.33 -11.68
C PRO A 294 -1.33 -14.78 -11.21
N LEU A 295 -0.53 -15.03 -10.17
CA LEU A 295 -0.35 -16.39 -9.62
C LEU A 295 -1.67 -16.97 -9.10
N LEU A 296 -2.48 -16.16 -8.40
CA LEU A 296 -3.83 -16.53 -7.95
C LEU A 296 -4.81 -16.77 -9.12
N ALA A 297 -4.49 -16.27 -10.31
CA ALA A 297 -5.24 -16.47 -11.54
C ALA A 297 -4.66 -17.60 -12.43
N GLY A 298 -3.59 -18.28 -11.99
CA GLY A 298 -2.91 -19.33 -12.77
C GLY A 298 -1.96 -18.80 -13.86
N THR A 299 -1.69 -17.49 -13.90
CA THR A 299 -0.71 -16.89 -14.83
C THR A 299 0.68 -16.87 -14.16
N PRO A 300 1.73 -17.40 -14.82
CA PRO A 300 3.09 -17.40 -14.26
C PRO A 300 3.61 -15.98 -14.06
N SER A 301 4.28 -15.76 -12.93
CA SER A 301 4.91 -14.48 -12.67
C SER A 301 6.19 -14.55 -11.85
N VAL A 302 7.05 -13.55 -12.03
CA VAL A 302 8.34 -13.43 -11.34
C VAL A 302 8.48 -12.06 -10.69
N VAL A 303 8.82 -12.05 -9.40
CA VAL A 303 9.03 -10.83 -8.63
C VAL A 303 10.45 -10.30 -8.83
N LEU A 304 10.57 -9.03 -9.24
CA LEU A 304 11.83 -8.30 -9.22
C LEU A 304 12.00 -7.60 -7.87
N VAL A 305 12.78 -8.20 -6.98
CA VAL A 305 12.94 -7.78 -5.58
C VAL A 305 13.82 -6.55 -5.48
N HIS A 306 13.32 -5.53 -4.78
CA HIS A 306 14.03 -4.26 -4.56
C HIS A 306 14.09 -3.84 -3.08
N ASP A 307 13.34 -4.49 -2.20
CA ASP A 307 13.31 -4.20 -0.77
C ASP A 307 13.15 -5.48 0.06
N SER A 308 13.34 -5.41 1.38
CA SER A 308 13.20 -6.59 2.24
C SER A 308 11.80 -7.17 2.29
N ARG A 309 10.77 -6.36 2.02
CA ARG A 309 9.38 -6.78 2.21
C ARG A 309 8.92 -7.70 1.09
N THR A 310 9.32 -7.34 -0.12
CA THR A 310 9.12 -8.16 -1.30
C THR A 310 9.92 -9.45 -1.14
N LEU A 311 11.20 -9.37 -0.74
CA LEU A 311 12.04 -10.53 -0.48
C LEU A 311 11.49 -11.47 0.60
N GLU A 312 11.03 -10.92 1.72
CA GLU A 312 10.46 -11.67 2.85
C GLU A 312 9.29 -12.55 2.39
N LEU A 313 8.33 -11.96 1.68
CA LEU A 313 7.18 -12.70 1.17
C LEU A 313 7.59 -13.72 0.11
N CYS A 314 8.53 -13.38 -0.76
CA CYS A 314 9.01 -14.33 -1.77
C CYS A 314 9.66 -15.54 -1.12
N ARG A 315 10.48 -15.34 -0.08
CA ARG A 315 11.13 -16.44 0.65
C ARG A 315 10.14 -17.27 1.45
N TYR A 316 9.24 -16.63 2.21
CA TYR A 316 8.27 -17.36 3.02
C TYR A 316 7.35 -18.25 2.16
N PHE A 317 6.86 -17.71 1.04
CA PHE A 317 5.95 -18.42 0.14
C PHE A 317 6.63 -19.21 -0.97
N GLY A 318 7.96 -19.17 -1.11
CA GLY A 318 8.66 -19.78 -2.24
C GLY A 318 8.31 -19.17 -3.61
N ILE A 319 7.87 -17.90 -3.66
CA ILE A 319 7.51 -17.23 -4.92
C ILE A 319 8.79 -17.00 -5.74
N PRO A 320 8.80 -17.34 -7.05
CA PRO A 320 9.92 -17.06 -7.94
C PRO A 320 10.30 -15.59 -7.95
N HIS A 321 11.57 -15.32 -7.76
CA HIS A 321 12.07 -13.96 -7.66
C HIS A 321 13.51 -13.81 -8.13
N ARG A 322 13.83 -12.61 -8.59
CA ARG A 322 15.19 -12.18 -8.93
C ARG A 322 15.48 -10.82 -8.29
N MET A 323 16.71 -10.60 -7.86
CA MET A 323 17.11 -9.29 -7.33
C MET A 323 17.15 -8.27 -8.47
N LEU A 324 16.41 -7.16 -8.31
CA LEU A 324 16.34 -6.10 -9.32
C LEU A 324 17.72 -5.49 -9.61
N SER A 325 18.57 -5.36 -8.59
CA SER A 325 19.95 -4.84 -8.73
C SER A 325 20.85 -5.71 -9.61
N ALA A 326 20.52 -6.99 -9.79
CA ALA A 326 21.24 -7.94 -10.63
C ALA A 326 20.45 -8.30 -11.91
N THR A 327 19.47 -7.48 -12.28
CA THR A 327 18.61 -7.69 -13.44
C THR A 327 18.95 -6.65 -14.52
N PRO A 328 19.46 -7.07 -15.69
CA PRO A 328 19.65 -6.17 -16.83
C PRO A 328 18.35 -5.51 -17.26
N ALA A 329 18.41 -4.25 -17.68
CA ALA A 329 17.22 -3.51 -18.15
C ALA A 329 16.59 -4.16 -19.39
N ASP A 330 17.38 -4.84 -20.20
CA ASP A 330 16.98 -5.50 -21.43
C ASP A 330 16.72 -7.00 -21.25
N ILE A 331 16.60 -7.50 -20.02
CA ILE A 331 16.27 -8.91 -19.74
C ILE A 331 15.05 -9.37 -20.54
N HIS A 332 15.13 -10.56 -21.13
CA HIS A 332 14.02 -11.14 -21.85
C HIS A 332 13.08 -11.89 -20.86
N PRO A 333 11.75 -11.74 -20.93
CA PRO A 333 10.85 -12.42 -19.99
C PRO A 333 10.94 -13.96 -20.05
N GLN A 334 11.32 -14.53 -21.20
CA GLN A 334 11.64 -15.96 -21.31
C GLN A 334 12.73 -16.37 -20.30
N GLU A 335 13.80 -15.58 -20.16
CA GLU A 335 14.87 -15.88 -19.21
C GLU A 335 14.37 -15.88 -17.76
N LEU A 336 13.45 -14.97 -17.43
CA LEU A 336 12.83 -14.93 -16.11
C LEU A 336 11.99 -16.18 -15.85
N TYR A 337 11.23 -16.63 -16.85
CA TYR A 337 10.41 -17.85 -16.74
C TYR A 337 11.27 -19.12 -16.66
N ASP A 338 12.29 -19.25 -17.51
CA ASP A 338 13.19 -20.41 -17.54
C ASP A 338 13.96 -20.59 -16.22
N GLN A 339 14.20 -19.50 -15.50
CA GLN A 339 14.85 -19.49 -14.18
C GLN A 339 13.86 -19.61 -13.01
N ALA A 340 12.55 -19.55 -13.27
CA ALA A 340 11.53 -19.59 -12.23
C ALA A 340 11.27 -21.04 -11.78
N ASP A 341 11.32 -21.27 -10.48
CA ASP A 341 10.88 -22.54 -9.88
C ASP A 341 9.65 -22.31 -8.99
N PHE A 342 8.49 -22.78 -9.45
CA PHE A 342 7.23 -22.69 -8.72
C PHE A 342 7.03 -23.84 -7.72
N SER A 343 7.93 -24.83 -7.69
CA SER A 343 7.76 -26.06 -6.91
C SER A 343 7.68 -25.78 -5.41
N ASP A 344 8.58 -24.95 -4.86
CA ASP A 344 8.57 -24.58 -3.44
C ASP A 344 7.29 -23.83 -3.03
N MET A 345 6.75 -23.01 -3.95
CA MET A 345 5.49 -22.31 -3.75
C MET A 345 4.32 -23.28 -3.66
N LEU A 346 4.24 -24.23 -4.59
CA LEU A 346 3.13 -25.19 -4.67
C LEU A 346 3.23 -26.25 -3.56
N ASN A 347 4.38 -26.90 -3.42
CA ASN A 347 4.59 -28.00 -2.47
C ASN A 347 4.46 -27.55 -1.01
N GLY A 348 4.92 -26.34 -0.68
CA GLY A 348 4.81 -25.79 0.67
C GLY A 348 3.47 -25.12 0.98
N HIS A 349 2.56 -24.97 0.01
CA HIS A 349 1.35 -24.15 0.17
C HIS A 349 0.44 -24.67 1.28
N LYS A 350 0.17 -25.99 1.28
CA LYS A 350 -0.69 -26.61 2.30
C LYS A 350 -0.15 -26.40 3.72
N GLU A 351 1.15 -26.58 3.93
CA GLU A 351 1.79 -26.37 5.24
C GLU A 351 1.62 -24.93 5.75
N ARG A 352 1.79 -23.95 4.84
CA ARG A 352 1.58 -22.53 5.16
C ARG A 352 0.11 -22.20 5.42
N PHE A 353 -0.80 -22.84 4.68
CA PHE A 353 -2.24 -22.72 4.90
C PHE A 353 -2.65 -23.28 6.27
N ASP A 354 -2.18 -24.48 6.62
CA ASP A 354 -2.47 -25.11 7.92
C ASP A 354 -1.92 -24.25 9.07
N ARG A 355 -0.73 -23.64 8.91
CA ARG A 355 -0.18 -22.67 9.88
C ARG A 355 -1.07 -21.43 10.01
N PHE A 356 -1.58 -20.90 8.90
CA PHE A 356 -2.47 -19.76 8.90
C PHE A 356 -3.82 -20.07 9.57
N VAL A 357 -4.41 -21.24 9.29
CA VAL A 357 -5.64 -21.72 9.97
C VAL A 357 -5.39 -21.88 11.46
N GLY A 358 -4.29 -22.50 11.87
CA GLY A 358 -3.94 -22.63 13.29
C GLY A 358 -3.79 -21.28 14.00
N PHE A 359 -3.27 -20.25 13.31
CA PHE A 359 -3.26 -18.88 13.83
C PHE A 359 -4.67 -18.30 14.00
N LEU A 360 -5.60 -18.54 13.06
CA LEU A 360 -6.99 -18.11 13.19
C LEU A 360 -7.68 -18.79 14.37
N ASP A 361 -7.53 -20.11 14.49
CA ASP A 361 -8.12 -20.90 15.57
C ASP A 361 -7.61 -20.44 16.95
N ARG A 362 -6.30 -20.21 17.09
CA ARG A 362 -5.70 -19.69 18.32
C ARG A 362 -6.28 -18.34 18.74
N ASN A 363 -6.69 -17.53 17.76
CA ASN A 363 -7.32 -16.22 18.00
C ASN A 363 -8.86 -16.27 17.98
N GLY A 364 -9.45 -17.46 17.98
CA GLY A 364 -10.89 -17.66 18.02
C GLY A 364 -11.62 -17.13 16.79
N LEU A 365 -10.97 -17.15 15.62
CA LEU A 365 -11.56 -16.74 14.35
C LEU A 365 -11.98 -17.97 13.55
N GLU A 366 -13.28 -18.14 13.38
CA GLU A 366 -13.81 -19.12 12.43
C GLU A 366 -13.47 -18.70 10.99
N ASN A 367 -13.31 -19.68 10.11
CA ASN A 367 -12.99 -19.46 8.72
C ASN A 367 -13.80 -20.37 7.79
N THR A 368 -13.98 -19.91 6.56
CA THR A 368 -14.82 -20.56 5.55
C THR A 368 -14.34 -21.95 5.15
N PHE A 369 -13.03 -22.24 5.24
CA PHE A 369 -12.46 -23.49 4.78
C PHE A 369 -12.64 -24.65 5.77
N THR A 370 -12.53 -24.38 7.08
CA THR A 370 -12.71 -25.42 8.11
C THR A 370 -14.06 -25.36 8.82
N HIS A 371 -14.77 -24.22 8.75
CA HIS A 371 -16.03 -24.00 9.46
C HIS A 371 -17.20 -23.62 8.54
N GLY A 372 -16.98 -23.60 7.23
CA GLY A 372 -17.98 -23.14 6.25
C GLY A 372 -17.97 -23.99 4.98
N ASP A 373 -18.32 -23.35 3.87
CA ASP A 373 -18.52 -23.97 2.55
C ASP A 373 -17.30 -23.86 1.64
N GLY A 374 -16.10 -23.62 2.20
CA GLY A 374 -14.88 -23.39 1.44
C GLY A 374 -14.84 -22.06 0.68
N GLY A 375 -15.77 -21.13 0.96
CA GLY A 375 -15.89 -19.84 0.29
C GLY A 375 -16.80 -19.87 -0.93
N ALA A 376 -17.53 -20.97 -1.17
CA ALA A 376 -18.40 -21.13 -2.34
C ALA A 376 -19.49 -20.04 -2.42
N ALA A 377 -20.17 -19.72 -1.32
CA ALA A 377 -21.17 -18.67 -1.27
C ALA A 377 -20.56 -17.28 -1.49
N PHE A 378 -19.33 -17.05 -1.02
CA PHE A 378 -18.60 -15.82 -1.30
C PHE A 378 -18.33 -15.67 -2.80
N ASP A 379 -17.79 -16.72 -3.42
CA ASP A 379 -17.44 -16.71 -4.84
C ASP A 379 -18.69 -16.59 -5.74
N LEU A 380 -19.78 -17.29 -5.39
CA LEU A 380 -21.07 -17.17 -6.08
C LEU A 380 -21.62 -15.75 -6.00
N ARG A 381 -21.63 -15.15 -4.80
CA ARG A 381 -22.12 -13.80 -4.60
C ARG A 381 -21.27 -12.77 -5.33
N LEU A 382 -19.94 -12.93 -5.30
CA LEU A 382 -19.01 -12.03 -5.99
C LEU A 382 -19.12 -12.18 -7.52
N GLY A 383 -19.33 -13.40 -8.01
CA GLY A 383 -19.53 -13.71 -9.43
C GLY A 383 -20.82 -13.15 -10.03
N ALA A 384 -21.82 -12.86 -9.19
CA ALA A 384 -23.07 -12.25 -9.62
C ALA A 384 -23.02 -10.71 -9.73
N LEU A 385 -21.90 -10.08 -9.33
CA LEU A 385 -21.76 -8.62 -9.38
C LEU A 385 -21.20 -8.15 -10.73
N ASP A 386 -21.72 -7.02 -11.19
CA ASP A 386 -21.14 -6.25 -12.30
C ASP A 386 -20.01 -5.36 -11.75
N LEU A 387 -18.80 -5.90 -11.71
CA LEU A 387 -17.63 -5.21 -11.17
C LEU A 387 -16.97 -4.33 -12.24
N PRO A 388 -16.50 -3.12 -11.88
CA PRO A 388 -15.89 -2.22 -12.86
C PRO A 388 -14.59 -2.82 -13.41
N PRO A 389 -14.26 -2.55 -14.69
CA PRO A 389 -12.96 -2.90 -15.25
C PRO A 389 -11.82 -2.14 -14.54
N SER A 390 -10.58 -2.59 -14.71
CA SER A 390 -9.43 -1.78 -14.31
C SER A 390 -9.45 -0.42 -15.01
N LEU A 391 -9.15 0.65 -14.28
CA LEU A 391 -9.17 2.01 -14.79
C LEU A 391 -8.13 2.18 -15.91
N GLY A 392 -8.56 2.70 -17.07
CA GLY A 392 -7.71 3.04 -18.21
C GLY A 392 -7.52 4.54 -18.37
N VAL A 393 -6.70 4.95 -19.35
CA VAL A 393 -6.47 6.37 -19.65
C VAL A 393 -7.78 6.99 -20.15
N TRP A 394 -8.24 8.06 -19.52
CA TRP A 394 -9.32 8.89 -20.05
C TRP A 394 -8.84 9.60 -21.32
N ASP A 395 -9.57 9.39 -22.42
CA ASP A 395 -9.23 9.88 -23.77
C ASP A 395 -9.88 11.24 -24.10
N GLY A 396 -10.56 11.86 -23.12
CA GLY A 396 -11.28 13.13 -23.31
C GLY A 396 -12.75 12.96 -23.71
N THR A 397 -13.20 11.74 -24.02
CA THR A 397 -14.61 11.47 -24.36
C THR A 397 -15.51 11.48 -23.13
N ASP A 398 -16.83 11.58 -23.35
CA ASP A 398 -17.79 11.44 -22.27
C ASP A 398 -17.96 9.97 -21.88
N ASP A 399 -17.33 9.59 -20.77
CA ASP A 399 -17.44 8.29 -20.12
C ASP A 399 -18.50 8.27 -19.00
N GLY A 400 -19.40 9.25 -18.98
CA GLY A 400 -20.39 9.44 -17.92
C GLY A 400 -19.85 10.09 -16.66
N SER A 401 -18.54 10.37 -16.59
CA SER A 401 -17.89 11.01 -15.43
C SER A 401 -17.61 12.50 -15.63
N LEU A 402 -17.88 13.09 -16.81
CA LEU A 402 -17.58 14.50 -17.08
C LEU A 402 -18.25 15.47 -16.09
N HIS A 403 -19.55 15.29 -15.84
CA HIS A 403 -20.26 16.13 -14.86
C HIS A 403 -19.61 16.07 -13.48
N TYR A 404 -19.28 14.87 -13.01
CA TYR A 404 -18.56 14.69 -11.75
C TYR A 404 -17.18 15.38 -11.79
N ARG A 405 -16.45 15.26 -12.90
CA ARG A 405 -15.13 15.87 -13.04
C ARG A 405 -15.18 17.38 -12.90
N PHE A 406 -16.09 18.03 -13.63
CA PHE A 406 -16.27 19.48 -13.59
C PHE A 406 -16.75 19.96 -12.22
N SER A 407 -17.73 19.28 -11.62
CA SER A 407 -18.24 19.62 -10.29
C SER A 407 -17.13 19.55 -9.23
N ARG A 408 -16.31 18.49 -9.25
CA ARG A 408 -15.19 18.34 -8.32
C ARG A 408 -14.07 19.35 -8.57
N LEU A 409 -13.79 19.70 -9.82
CA LEU A 409 -12.85 20.77 -10.15
C LEU A 409 -13.31 22.11 -9.55
N HIS A 410 -14.60 22.43 -9.72
CA HIS A 410 -15.20 23.65 -9.17
C HIS A 410 -15.11 23.68 -7.63
N GLU A 411 -15.49 22.58 -6.96
CA GLU A 411 -15.36 22.46 -5.49
C GLU A 411 -13.92 22.65 -5.01
N ARG A 412 -12.94 22.02 -5.67
CA ARG A 412 -11.52 22.15 -5.31
C ARG A 412 -11.01 23.58 -5.53
N HIS A 413 -11.45 24.26 -6.59
CA HIS A 413 -11.14 25.66 -6.84
C HIS A 413 -11.65 26.54 -5.70
N THR A 414 -12.93 26.41 -5.34
CA THR A 414 -13.54 27.17 -4.23
C THR A 414 -12.84 26.92 -2.89
N VAL A 415 -12.49 25.67 -2.57
CA VAL A 415 -11.75 25.34 -1.34
C VAL A 415 -10.36 25.96 -1.35
N THR A 416 -9.69 25.93 -2.50
CA THR A 416 -8.34 26.49 -2.67
C THR A 416 -8.36 28.01 -2.53
N ASP A 417 -9.33 28.69 -3.12
CA ASP A 417 -9.51 30.14 -3.01
C ASP A 417 -9.72 30.56 -1.55
N ARG A 418 -10.64 29.89 -0.84
CA ARG A 418 -10.87 30.15 0.60
C ARG A 418 -9.61 29.94 1.43
N ARG A 419 -8.81 28.91 1.11
CA ARG A 419 -7.54 28.65 1.80
C ARG A 419 -6.51 29.73 1.49
N LEU A 420 -6.45 30.21 0.26
CA LEU A 420 -5.57 31.29 -0.16
C LEU A 420 -5.92 32.59 0.57
N GLU A 421 -7.21 32.92 0.67
CA GLU A 421 -7.71 34.07 1.44
C GLU A 421 -7.31 33.98 2.93
N MET A 422 -7.53 32.83 3.56
CA MET A 422 -7.14 32.59 4.95
C MET A 422 -5.62 32.73 5.17
N LEU A 423 -4.82 32.13 4.28
CA LEU A 423 -3.35 32.22 4.37
C LEU A 423 -2.87 33.66 4.15
N THR A 424 -3.48 34.39 3.22
CA THR A 424 -3.19 35.81 2.96
C THR A 424 -3.48 36.66 4.18
N LYS A 425 -4.64 36.47 4.81
CA LYS A 425 -5.00 37.16 6.07
C LYS A 425 -4.00 36.85 7.19
N LYS A 426 -3.65 35.57 7.38
CA LYS A 426 -2.68 35.15 8.40
C LYS A 426 -1.28 35.73 8.14
N ASN A 427 -0.86 35.78 6.87
CA ASN A 427 0.42 36.36 6.50
C ASN A 427 0.46 37.87 6.79
N ASN A 428 -0.62 38.59 6.47
CA ASN A 428 -0.76 40.01 6.81
C ASN A 428 -0.72 40.25 8.33
N GLU A 429 -1.35 39.39 9.14
CA GLU A 429 -1.29 39.46 10.60
C GLU A 429 0.12 39.20 11.14
N LEU A 430 0.83 38.19 10.60
CA LEU A 430 2.21 37.90 10.97
C LEU A 430 3.14 39.05 10.60
N GLN A 431 2.96 39.66 9.42
CA GLN A 431 3.74 40.82 9.01
C GLN A 431 3.52 42.01 9.95
N LYS A 432 2.27 42.28 10.37
CA LYS A 432 1.99 43.32 11.38
C LYS A 432 2.67 43.04 12.72
N LYS A 433 2.67 41.79 13.18
CA LYS A 433 3.36 41.38 14.42
C LYS A 433 4.86 41.52 14.29
N LEU A 434 5.45 41.12 13.16
CA LEU A 434 6.87 41.26 12.87
C LEU A 434 7.28 42.74 12.93
N ASN A 435 6.58 43.60 12.19
CA ASN A 435 6.84 45.04 12.18
C ASN A 435 6.69 45.67 13.59
N SER A 436 5.73 45.19 14.39
CA SER A 436 5.57 45.63 15.79
C SER A 436 6.74 45.18 16.67
N MET A 437 7.22 43.95 16.52
CA MET A 437 8.39 43.45 17.23
C MET A 437 9.67 44.18 16.83
N GLU A 438 9.87 44.44 15.54
CA GLU A 438 10.99 45.23 15.02
C GLU A 438 10.99 46.65 15.60
N ARG A 439 9.83 47.30 15.67
CA ARG A 439 9.70 48.61 16.34
C ARG A 439 10.05 48.53 17.82
N ARG A 440 9.53 47.54 18.54
CA ARG A 440 9.84 47.35 19.97
C ARG A 440 11.33 47.07 20.21
N LEU A 441 11.98 46.34 19.30
CA LEU A 441 13.43 46.11 19.34
C LEU A 441 14.20 47.41 19.11
N ALA A 442 13.83 48.19 18.10
CA ALA A 442 14.44 49.48 17.83
C ALA A 442 14.24 50.48 19.00
N ASP A 443 13.07 50.49 19.63
CA ASP A 443 12.78 51.31 20.80
C ASP A 443 13.61 50.88 22.03
N LEU A 444 13.82 49.57 22.22
CA LEU A 444 14.72 49.05 23.26
C LEU A 444 16.18 49.40 22.99
N GLU A 445 16.61 49.41 21.72
CA GLU A 445 17.95 49.83 21.32
C GLU A 445 18.17 51.35 21.50
N ASN A 446 17.14 52.16 21.24
CA ASN A 446 17.21 53.63 21.34
C ASN A 446 16.92 54.16 22.76
N GLY A 447 16.12 53.45 23.56
CA GLY A 447 15.71 53.82 24.92
C GLY A 447 16.63 53.29 26.03
N SER A 448 17.70 52.56 25.69
CA SER A 448 18.67 52.07 26.66
C SER A 448 19.69 53.17 27.03
N PRO A 449 19.81 53.61 28.30
CA PRO A 449 20.86 54.53 28.74
C PRO A 449 22.21 53.81 28.95
N LEU A 450 22.43 52.68 28.27
CA LEU A 450 23.73 52.05 28.22
C LEU A 450 24.50 52.65 27.05
N ARG A 451 25.28 53.69 27.33
CA ARG A 451 26.53 53.94 26.60
C ARG A 451 27.34 52.64 26.66
N ILE A 452 27.17 51.79 25.65
CA ILE A 452 28.06 50.66 25.40
C ILE A 452 29.41 51.28 25.06
N GLY A 453 30.24 51.45 26.08
CA GLY A 453 31.59 51.99 25.93
C GLY A 453 32.38 51.17 24.90
N PRO A 454 33.40 51.77 24.26
CA PRO A 454 34.17 51.15 23.16
C PRO A 454 34.68 49.72 23.45
N ALA A 455 34.85 49.37 24.72
CA ALA A 455 35.29 48.05 25.19
C ALA A 455 34.31 46.91 24.86
N VAL A 456 33.00 47.13 24.98
CA VAL A 456 31.99 46.06 24.78
C VAL A 456 31.71 45.82 23.29
N ARG A 457 31.73 46.87 22.45
CA ARG A 457 31.68 46.72 20.98
C ARG A 457 32.85 45.89 20.43
N ARG A 458 34.04 45.96 21.06
CA ARG A 458 35.21 45.14 20.69
C ARG A 458 35.05 43.67 21.05
N GLN A 459 34.38 43.34 22.16
CA GLN A 459 34.14 41.95 22.58
C GLN A 459 33.10 41.25 21.73
N VAL A 460 32.02 41.93 21.33
CA VAL A 460 30.97 41.36 20.47
C VAL A 460 31.50 41.09 19.06
N ARG A 461 32.29 42.00 18.47
CA ARG A 461 32.95 41.78 17.17
C ARG A 461 33.98 40.64 17.19
N ARG A 462 34.58 40.31 18.34
CA ARG A 462 35.53 39.21 18.46
C ARG A 462 34.86 37.84 18.61
N ARG A 463 33.60 37.79 19.07
CA ARG A 463 32.79 36.56 19.18
C ARG A 463 31.95 36.23 17.94
N LEU A 464 31.72 37.21 17.06
CA LEU A 464 30.98 37.03 15.80
C LEU A 464 31.88 36.81 14.57
N ARG A 465 33.20 36.60 14.76
CA ARG A 465 34.03 36.10 13.66
C ARG A 465 33.73 34.61 13.49
N PRO A 466 33.40 34.14 12.27
CA PRO A 466 33.38 32.71 12.01
C PRO A 466 34.78 32.16 12.29
N ASN A 467 34.87 31.03 12.98
CA ASN A 467 36.06 30.20 12.83
C ASN A 467 36.09 29.76 11.37
N SER A 468 37.08 30.29 10.64
CA SER A 468 37.61 29.76 9.40
C SER A 468 37.87 28.26 9.48
#